data_AF-A0A7S3KTU0-F1
#
_entry.id   AF-A0A7S3KTU0-F1
#
_cell.length_a   1.000
_cell.length_b   1.000
_cell.length_c   1.000
_cell.angle_alpha   90.00
_cell.angle_beta   90.00
_cell.angle_gamma   90.00
#
_symmetry.space_group_name_H-M   'P 1'
#
loop_
_entity.id
_entity.type
_entity.pdbx_description
1 polymer ?
#
loop_
_entity_poly.entity_id
_entity_poly.type
_entity_poly.pdbx_seq_one_letter_code
_entity_poly.pdbx_strand_id
1 'polypeptide(L)'
;MTGVVKVDSRGSNGRLASIKKEDRELMDELNKSDNALLSKNTALRELDDKIRVLSRKYADLEAEAQERKGLISSLRIKHDQVRLEIERLRGLINEDELARLEVEIRNKEQRLRNLQAEVDELELIVVEWREKIILKQKLVKSRTQSRVLLFEPDPNDPVDQYLADYVLSHVTTVPVKKIAKNKYLFGTHNIDIVTDRNGAIKVHMLNGELWSLEQFIDMYHDKELQKLDALGDNEELVVDEKDDYKYQENIRLHGNKGGNYQYEYADDSRMGETFHGHDDYRASEFDRGSRRSN
;
A
#
# COMPACT_ATOMS: atom_id res chain seq x y z
N MET A 1 138.21 -79.51 46.53
CA MET A 1 137.27 -79.86 45.46
C MET A 1 136.35 -78.67 45.22
N THR A 2 136.68 -77.81 44.27
CA THR A 2 135.95 -76.57 43.95
C THR A 2 135.31 -76.74 42.58
N GLY A 3 134.00 -77.02 42.58
CA GLY A 3 133.20 -77.11 41.36
C GLY A 3 132.87 -75.72 40.84
N VAL A 4 133.55 -75.30 39.77
CA VAL A 4 133.21 -74.09 39.01
C VAL A 4 132.06 -74.45 38.06
N VAL A 5 130.85 -74.05 38.42
CA VAL A 5 129.68 -74.11 37.53
C VAL A 5 129.80 -72.94 36.53
N LYS A 6 130.19 -73.24 35.29
CA LYS A 6 130.07 -72.32 34.16
C LYS A 6 128.58 -72.11 33.86
N VAL A 7 128.04 -70.97 34.26
CA VAL A 7 126.69 -70.53 33.88
C VAL A 7 126.76 -69.96 32.46
N ASP A 8 125.97 -70.54 31.56
CA ASP A 8 125.96 -70.27 30.12
C ASP A 8 125.28 -68.91 29.82
N SER A 9 126.05 -67.83 29.69
CA SER A 9 125.56 -66.45 29.61
C SER A 9 125.01 -66.02 28.23
N ARG A 10 125.13 -66.88 27.20
CA ARG A 10 124.64 -66.59 25.83
C ARG A 10 123.14 -66.87 25.63
N GLY A 11 122.57 -67.87 26.31
CA GLY A 11 121.13 -68.17 26.23
C GLY A 11 120.24 -67.13 26.92
N SER A 12 120.76 -66.47 27.96
CA SER A 12 120.04 -65.46 28.74
C SER A 12 119.86 -64.14 27.98
N ASN A 13 120.86 -63.73 27.19
CA ASN A 13 120.80 -62.48 26.40
C ASN A 13 119.83 -62.57 25.20
N GLY A 14 119.71 -63.73 24.55
CA GLY A 14 118.74 -63.95 23.47
C GLY A 14 117.29 -63.91 23.98
N ARG A 15 117.03 -64.54 25.14
CA ARG A 15 115.72 -64.47 25.82
C ARG A 15 115.36 -63.03 26.21
N LEU A 16 116.31 -62.26 26.73
CA LEU A 16 116.10 -60.86 27.10
C LEU A 16 115.74 -59.99 25.89
N ALA A 17 116.33 -60.24 24.72
CA ALA A 17 116.01 -59.50 23.50
C ALA A 17 114.60 -59.82 22.98
N SER A 18 114.18 -61.09 23.03
CA SER A 18 112.81 -61.49 22.68
C SER A 18 111.78 -60.87 23.63
N ILE A 19 112.04 -60.91 24.95
CA ILE A 19 111.16 -60.29 25.95
C ILE A 19 111.03 -58.78 25.70
N LYS A 20 112.13 -58.08 25.39
CA LYS A 20 112.08 -56.64 25.08
C LYS A 20 111.33 -56.32 23.78
N LYS A 21 111.30 -57.24 22.83
CA LYS A 21 110.54 -57.08 21.59
C LYS A 21 109.04 -57.27 21.87
N GLU A 22 108.69 -58.32 22.60
CA GLU A 22 107.32 -58.61 23.03
C GLU A 22 106.76 -57.48 23.90
N ASP A 23 107.55 -56.94 24.84
CA ASP A 23 107.16 -55.80 25.67
C ASP A 23 106.87 -54.53 24.84
N ARG A 24 107.66 -54.27 23.78
CA ARG A 24 107.37 -53.15 22.86
C ARG A 24 106.11 -53.39 22.04
N GLU A 25 105.91 -54.60 21.53
CA GLU A 25 104.71 -54.96 20.79
C GLU A 25 103.46 -54.83 21.67
N LEU A 26 103.52 -55.28 22.92
CA LEU A 26 102.46 -55.11 23.91
C LEU A 26 102.21 -53.62 24.23
N MET A 27 103.25 -52.81 24.36
CA MET A 27 103.09 -51.37 24.59
C MET A 27 102.49 -50.64 23.37
N ASP A 28 102.83 -51.05 22.15
CA ASP A 28 102.22 -50.51 20.93
C ASP A 28 100.74 -50.92 20.80
N GLU A 29 100.40 -52.16 21.15
CA GLU A 29 99.02 -52.64 21.21
C GLU A 29 98.22 -51.93 22.30
N LEU A 30 98.80 -51.73 23.48
CA LEU A 30 98.20 -50.98 24.57
C LEU A 30 97.92 -49.53 24.14
N ASN A 31 98.90 -48.86 23.54
CA ASN A 31 98.74 -47.49 23.02
C ASN A 31 97.66 -47.41 21.95
N LYS A 32 97.55 -48.41 21.06
CA LYS A 32 96.46 -48.47 20.06
C LYS A 32 95.10 -48.63 20.73
N SER A 33 95.00 -49.51 21.73
CA SER A 33 93.79 -49.73 22.51
C SER A 33 93.35 -48.46 23.24
N ASP A 34 94.28 -47.77 23.90
CA ASP A 34 94.01 -46.53 24.63
C ASP A 34 93.51 -45.42 23.71
N ASN A 35 94.13 -45.26 22.54
CA ASN A 35 93.67 -44.29 21.53
C ASN A 35 92.27 -44.64 20.99
N ALA A 36 91.97 -45.93 20.79
CA ALA A 36 90.64 -46.37 20.38
C ALA A 36 89.59 -46.12 21.47
N LEU A 37 89.94 -46.32 22.75
CA LEU A 37 89.08 -46.00 23.89
C LEU A 37 88.83 -44.50 24.02
N LEU A 38 89.86 -43.67 23.81
CA LEU A 38 89.71 -42.21 23.79
C LEU A 38 88.75 -41.77 22.69
N SER A 39 88.91 -42.29 21.46
CA SER A 39 88.01 -41.98 20.34
C SER A 39 86.56 -42.45 20.58
N LYS A 40 86.37 -43.62 21.19
CA LYS A 40 85.04 -44.09 21.60
C LYS A 40 84.43 -43.19 22.68
N ASN A 41 85.22 -42.76 23.66
CA ASN A 41 84.77 -41.86 24.72
C ASN A 41 84.39 -40.48 24.18
N THR A 42 85.09 -39.95 23.18
CA THR A 42 84.68 -38.70 22.53
C THR A 42 83.36 -38.87 21.76
N ALA A 43 83.20 -39.97 21.02
CA ALA A 43 81.95 -40.26 20.31
C ALA A 43 80.76 -40.46 21.26
N LEU A 44 80.96 -41.11 22.41
CA LEU A 44 79.94 -41.26 23.45
C LEU A 44 79.50 -39.90 24.01
N ARG A 45 80.45 -38.98 24.27
CA ARG A 45 80.11 -37.62 24.72
C ARG A 45 79.29 -36.86 23.68
N GLU A 46 79.65 -36.96 22.40
CA GLU A 46 78.88 -36.33 21.32
C GLU A 46 77.46 -36.90 21.20
N LEU A 47 77.30 -38.22 21.41
CA LEU A 47 75.99 -38.86 21.43
C LEU A 47 75.16 -38.42 22.64
N ASP A 48 75.77 -38.32 23.82
CA ASP A 48 75.09 -37.81 25.03
C ASP A 48 74.61 -36.36 24.84
N ASP A 49 75.43 -35.50 24.22
CA ASP A 49 75.03 -34.13 23.92
C ASP A 49 73.88 -34.09 22.90
N LYS A 50 73.90 -34.95 21.87
CA LYS A 50 72.78 -35.10 20.93
C LYS A 50 71.50 -35.58 21.62
N ILE A 51 71.61 -36.56 22.52
CA ILE A 51 70.48 -37.06 23.31
C ILE A 51 69.89 -35.91 24.13
N ARG A 52 70.71 -35.14 24.84
CA ARG A 52 70.25 -33.98 25.64
C ARG A 52 69.51 -32.95 24.80
N VAL A 53 70.02 -32.61 23.61
CA VAL A 53 69.36 -31.66 22.70
C VAL A 53 68.03 -32.22 22.21
N LEU A 54 67.97 -33.49 21.83
CA LEU A 54 66.74 -34.14 21.37
C LEU A 54 65.70 -34.25 22.48
N SER A 55 66.11 -34.56 23.72
CA SER A 55 65.20 -34.61 24.87
C SER A 55 64.56 -33.25 25.15
N ARG A 56 65.31 -32.14 25.02
CA ARG A 56 64.73 -30.79 25.15
C ARG A 56 63.73 -30.51 24.04
N LYS A 57 64.07 -30.78 22.78
CA LYS A 57 63.15 -30.60 21.64
C LYS A 57 61.88 -31.43 21.80
N TYR A 58 61.98 -32.66 22.32
CA TYR A 58 60.82 -33.49 22.60
C TYR A 58 59.92 -32.87 23.67
N ALA A 59 60.50 -32.37 24.77
CA ALA A 59 59.75 -31.71 25.83
C ALA A 59 59.03 -30.44 25.32
N ASP A 60 59.70 -29.63 24.49
CA ASP A 60 59.10 -28.44 23.88
C ASP A 60 57.91 -28.80 22.97
N LEU A 61 58.07 -29.82 22.11
CA LEU A 61 57.02 -30.31 21.23
C LEU A 61 55.85 -30.92 22.02
N GLU A 62 56.13 -31.60 23.12
CA GLU A 62 55.10 -32.16 23.99
C GLU A 62 54.29 -31.05 24.66
N ALA A 63 54.94 -29.98 25.13
CA ALA A 63 54.26 -28.81 25.68
C ALA A 63 53.36 -28.13 24.63
N GLU A 64 53.88 -27.90 23.41
CA GLU A 64 53.10 -27.33 22.31
C GLU A 64 51.90 -28.21 21.93
N ALA A 65 52.06 -29.54 21.92
CA ALA A 65 50.98 -30.46 21.65
C ALA A 65 49.87 -30.39 22.70
N GLN A 66 50.21 -30.20 23.98
CA GLN A 66 49.22 -30.02 25.05
C GLN A 66 48.49 -28.68 24.95
N GLU A 67 49.20 -27.59 24.62
CA GLU A 67 48.58 -26.29 24.38
C GLU A 67 47.58 -26.36 23.22
N ARG A 68 47.98 -26.96 22.09
CA ARG A 68 47.10 -27.15 20.93
C ARG A 68 45.87 -28.00 21.26
N LYS A 69 46.00 -29.04 22.09
CA LYS A 69 44.86 -29.84 22.58
C LYS A 69 43.89 -29.00 23.43
N GLY A 70 44.42 -28.10 24.26
CA GLY A 70 43.62 -27.14 25.02
C GLY A 70 42.84 -26.20 24.09
N LEU A 71 43.51 -25.65 23.08
CA LEU A 71 42.89 -24.78 22.08
C LEU A 71 41.77 -25.50 21.31
N ILE A 72 42.02 -26.71 20.83
CA ILE A 72 41.01 -27.54 20.14
C ILE A 72 39.79 -27.77 21.03
N SER A 73 39.99 -28.08 22.31
CA SER A 73 38.89 -28.28 23.26
C SER A 73 38.06 -27.00 23.43
N SER A 74 38.72 -25.85 23.56
CA SER A 74 38.05 -24.55 23.67
C SER A 74 37.25 -24.17 22.41
N LEU A 75 37.79 -24.48 21.23
CA LEU A 75 37.13 -24.20 19.96
C LEU A 75 35.92 -25.11 19.73
N ARG A 76 35.99 -26.38 20.16
CA ARG A 76 34.83 -27.29 20.11
C ARG A 76 33.67 -26.78 20.95
N ILE A 77 33.95 -26.33 22.18
CA ILE A 77 32.91 -25.75 23.05
C ILE A 77 32.27 -24.52 22.38
N LYS A 78 33.08 -23.61 21.82
CA LYS A 78 32.56 -22.43 21.09
C LYS A 78 31.73 -22.82 19.87
N HIS A 79 32.17 -23.81 19.11
CA HIS A 79 31.44 -24.33 17.96
C HIS A 79 30.06 -24.87 18.37
N ASP A 80 30.00 -25.64 19.45
CA ASP A 80 28.74 -26.20 19.94
C ASP A 80 27.79 -25.10 20.48
N GLN A 81 28.34 -24.07 21.13
CA GLN A 81 27.57 -22.89 21.55
C GLN A 81 26.95 -22.16 20.35
N VAL A 82 27.74 -21.89 19.30
CA VAL A 82 27.26 -21.23 18.08
C VAL A 82 26.21 -22.08 17.38
N ARG A 83 26.40 -23.41 17.34
CA ARG A 83 25.42 -24.33 16.74
C ARG A 83 24.07 -24.27 17.45
N LEU A 84 24.07 -24.32 18.79
CA LEU A 84 22.84 -24.20 19.58
C LEU A 84 22.15 -22.86 19.38
N GLU A 85 22.91 -21.77 19.26
CA GLU A 85 22.34 -20.44 18.99
C GLU A 85 21.72 -20.36 17.60
N ILE A 86 22.32 -20.97 16.58
CA ILE A 86 21.72 -21.09 15.24
C ILE A 86 20.40 -21.87 15.31
N GLU A 87 20.35 -22.99 16.01
CA GLU A 87 19.13 -23.79 16.19
C GLU A 87 18.05 -23.00 16.93
N ARG A 88 18.42 -22.25 17.97
CA ARG A 88 17.51 -21.35 18.70
C ARG A 88 16.94 -20.25 17.80
N LEU A 89 17.80 -19.58 17.03
CA LEU A 89 17.38 -18.52 16.11
C LEU A 89 16.48 -19.07 15.00
N ARG A 90 16.77 -20.26 14.46
CA ARG A 90 15.88 -20.93 13.50
C ARG A 90 14.52 -21.26 14.11
N GLY A 91 14.49 -21.73 15.36
CA GLY A 91 13.22 -21.99 16.06
C GLY A 91 12.40 -20.72 16.36
N LEU A 92 13.03 -19.55 16.44
CA LEU A 92 12.34 -18.26 16.56
C LEU A 92 11.74 -17.77 15.23
N ILE A 93 12.25 -18.25 14.10
CA ILE A 93 11.64 -17.98 12.80
C ILE A 93 10.37 -18.85 12.74
N ASN A 94 9.24 -18.22 13.00
CA ASN A 94 7.94 -18.86 12.83
C ASN A 94 7.59 -18.90 11.34
N GLU A 95 8.19 -19.85 10.62
CA GLU A 95 8.01 -20.05 9.17
C GLU A 95 6.52 -20.17 8.81
N ASP A 96 5.72 -20.77 9.69
CA ASP A 96 4.27 -20.89 9.52
C ASP A 96 3.56 -19.54 9.58
N GLU A 97 3.99 -18.64 10.47
CA GLU A 97 3.45 -17.29 10.57
C GLU A 97 3.87 -16.42 9.38
N LEU A 98 5.11 -16.56 8.90
CA LEU A 98 5.56 -15.93 7.66
C LEU A 98 4.70 -16.40 6.47
N ALA A 99 4.53 -17.72 6.31
CA ALA A 99 3.71 -18.28 5.25
C ALA A 99 2.25 -17.82 5.34
N ARG A 100 1.69 -17.74 6.55
CA ARG A 100 0.34 -17.21 6.79
C ARG A 100 0.22 -15.75 6.37
N LEU A 101 1.18 -14.91 6.77
CA LEU A 101 1.20 -13.48 6.42
C LEU A 101 1.36 -13.27 4.90
N GLU A 102 2.19 -14.07 4.22
CA GLU A 102 2.35 -14.02 2.76
C GLU A 102 1.06 -14.37 2.01
N VAL A 103 0.28 -15.33 2.52
CA VAL A 103 -1.06 -15.63 1.96
C VAL A 103 -2.03 -14.49 2.22
N GLU A 104 -2.01 -13.90 3.43
CA GLU A 104 -2.87 -12.77 3.76
C GLU A 104 -2.57 -11.54 2.88
N ILE A 105 -1.30 -11.23 2.65
CA ILE A 105 -0.86 -10.15 1.74
C ILE A 105 -1.40 -10.40 0.33
N ARG A 106 -1.19 -11.60 -0.22
CA ARG A 106 -1.70 -11.94 -1.56
C ARG A 106 -3.23 -11.78 -1.68
N ASN A 107 -3.97 -12.17 -0.66
CA ASN A 107 -5.42 -12.02 -0.64
C ASN A 107 -5.84 -10.53 -0.60
N LYS A 108 -5.17 -9.70 0.22
CA LYS A 108 -5.44 -8.26 0.28
C LYS A 108 -5.08 -7.55 -1.02
N GLU A 109 -3.97 -7.91 -1.65
CA GLU A 109 -3.58 -7.39 -2.96
C GLU A 109 -4.60 -7.73 -4.05
N GLN A 110 -5.11 -8.96 -4.06
CA GLN A 110 -6.16 -9.35 -5.00
C GLN A 110 -7.45 -8.56 -4.76
N ARG A 111 -7.85 -8.35 -3.50
CA ARG A 111 -9.02 -7.52 -3.16
C ARG A 111 -8.84 -6.08 -3.61
N LEU A 112 -7.65 -5.49 -3.43
CA LEU A 112 -7.34 -4.15 -3.91
C LEU A 112 -7.45 -4.06 -5.44
N ARG A 113 -6.94 -5.05 -6.18
CA ARG A 113 -7.08 -5.10 -7.64
C ARG A 113 -8.55 -5.13 -8.08
N ASN A 114 -9.36 -5.94 -7.42
CA ASN A 114 -10.79 -6.04 -7.74
C ASN A 114 -11.52 -4.72 -7.46
N LEU A 115 -11.27 -4.10 -6.31
CA LEU A 115 -11.86 -2.81 -5.95
C LEU A 115 -11.42 -1.69 -6.90
N GLN A 116 -10.16 -1.70 -7.36
CA GLN A 116 -9.69 -0.72 -8.34
C GLN A 116 -10.45 -0.86 -9.66
N ALA A 117 -10.67 -2.09 -10.14
CA ALA A 117 -11.44 -2.32 -11.36
C ALA A 117 -12.91 -1.85 -11.23
N GLU A 118 -13.53 -2.04 -10.06
CA GLU A 118 -14.87 -1.54 -9.78
C GLU A 118 -14.93 -0.01 -9.76
N VAL A 119 -13.92 0.65 -9.18
CA VAL A 119 -13.80 2.12 -9.22
C VAL A 119 -13.66 2.61 -10.65
N ASP A 120 -12.80 2.01 -11.46
CA ASP A 120 -12.59 2.40 -12.86
C ASP A 120 -13.89 2.25 -13.68
N GLU A 121 -14.69 1.20 -13.43
CA GLU A 121 -16.00 1.00 -14.07
C GLU A 121 -17.01 2.09 -13.66
N LEU A 122 -17.08 2.40 -12.36
CA LEU A 122 -17.97 3.45 -11.84
C LEU A 122 -17.58 4.83 -12.36
N GLU A 123 -16.29 5.12 -12.51
CA GLU A 123 -15.81 6.38 -13.11
C GLU A 123 -16.28 6.52 -14.56
N LEU A 124 -16.23 5.45 -15.36
CA LEU A 124 -16.73 5.45 -16.73
C LEU A 124 -18.24 5.75 -16.78
N ILE A 125 -19.02 5.12 -15.90
CA ILE A 125 -20.45 5.37 -15.76
C ILE A 125 -20.68 6.85 -15.42
N VAL A 126 -19.99 7.41 -14.42
CA VAL A 126 -20.14 8.82 -14.03
C VAL A 126 -19.87 9.76 -15.21
N VAL A 127 -18.87 9.48 -16.05
CA VAL A 127 -18.59 10.27 -17.27
C VAL A 127 -19.78 10.21 -18.23
N GLU A 128 -20.31 9.02 -18.52
CA GLU A 128 -21.47 8.86 -19.41
C GLU A 128 -22.71 9.63 -18.91
N TRP A 129 -23.00 9.56 -17.61
CA TRP A 129 -24.13 10.28 -17.01
C TRP A 129 -23.94 11.79 -17.04
N ARG A 130 -22.72 12.29 -16.84
CA ARG A 130 -22.41 13.72 -16.98
C ARG A 130 -22.69 14.22 -18.39
N GLU A 131 -22.32 13.46 -19.43
CA GLU A 131 -22.62 13.81 -20.82
C GLU A 131 -24.12 13.86 -21.09
N LYS A 132 -24.89 12.86 -20.61
CA LYS A 132 -26.35 12.84 -20.72
C LYS A 132 -27.01 14.05 -20.05
N ILE A 133 -26.52 14.46 -18.88
CA ILE A 133 -27.02 15.64 -18.17
C ILE A 133 -26.75 16.91 -19.00
N ILE A 134 -25.54 17.07 -19.54
CA ILE A 134 -25.18 18.22 -20.38
C ILE A 134 -26.10 18.31 -21.60
N LEU A 135 -26.36 17.18 -22.27
CA LEU A 135 -27.26 17.13 -23.43
C LEU A 135 -28.69 17.55 -23.06
N LYS A 136 -29.22 17.03 -21.96
CA LYS A 136 -30.55 17.41 -21.46
C LYS A 136 -30.62 18.89 -21.10
N GLN A 137 -29.60 19.43 -20.44
CA GLN A 137 -29.54 20.86 -20.10
C GLN A 137 -29.51 21.75 -21.35
N LYS A 138 -28.76 21.36 -22.40
CA LYS A 138 -28.75 22.09 -23.68
C LYS A 138 -30.13 22.12 -24.33
N LEU A 139 -30.84 20.98 -24.33
CA LEU A 139 -32.18 20.87 -24.89
C LEU A 139 -33.20 21.74 -24.12
N VAL A 140 -33.13 21.75 -22.79
CA VAL A 140 -34.01 22.60 -21.96
C VAL A 140 -33.76 24.09 -22.25
N LYS A 141 -32.49 24.51 -22.34
CA LYS A 141 -32.12 25.90 -22.65
C LYS A 141 -32.58 26.34 -24.04
N SER A 142 -32.46 25.49 -25.06
CA SER A 142 -32.95 25.82 -26.41
C SER A 142 -34.47 25.95 -26.45
N ARG A 143 -35.19 25.10 -25.72
CA ARG A 143 -36.66 25.14 -25.63
C ARG A 143 -37.18 26.39 -24.88
N THR A 144 -36.50 26.78 -23.81
CA THR A 144 -36.89 27.97 -23.02
C THR A 144 -36.60 29.27 -23.76
N GLN A 145 -35.47 29.38 -24.49
CA GLN A 145 -35.17 30.59 -25.27
C GLN A 145 -36.12 30.82 -26.44
N SER A 146 -36.71 29.76 -27.03
CA SER A 146 -37.62 29.90 -28.17
C SER A 146 -39.04 30.38 -27.79
N ARG A 147 -39.42 30.33 -26.51
CA ARG A 147 -40.79 30.65 -26.04
C ARG A 147 -40.97 32.08 -25.49
N VAL A 148 -39.90 32.88 -25.38
CA VAL A 148 -39.89 34.17 -24.65
C VAL A 148 -40.13 35.42 -25.54
N LEU A 149 -40.32 35.32 -26.86
CA LEU A 149 -40.23 36.49 -27.76
C LEU A 149 -41.49 36.87 -28.56
N LEU A 150 -42.70 36.82 -28.00
CA LEU A 150 -43.91 37.19 -28.75
C LEU A 150 -44.93 38.09 -28.02
N PHE A 151 -44.49 38.90 -27.04
CA PHE A 151 -45.33 39.97 -26.52
C PHE A 151 -44.79 41.34 -26.95
N GLU A 152 -45.48 41.98 -27.90
CA GLU A 152 -45.22 43.35 -28.33
C GLU A 152 -46.26 44.27 -27.68
N PRO A 153 -45.91 45.03 -26.63
CA PRO A 153 -46.88 45.89 -25.95
C PRO A 153 -47.20 47.15 -26.77
N ASP A 154 -48.48 47.55 -26.81
CA ASP A 154 -48.87 48.86 -27.35
C ASP A 154 -48.43 49.97 -26.37
N PRO A 155 -47.60 50.95 -26.81
CA PRO A 155 -47.18 52.07 -25.96
C PRO A 155 -48.32 52.96 -25.47
N ASN A 156 -49.50 52.89 -26.09
CA ASN A 156 -50.67 53.70 -25.71
C ASN A 156 -51.66 52.95 -24.80
N ASP A 157 -51.42 51.67 -24.50
CA ASP A 157 -52.29 50.86 -23.66
C ASP A 157 -51.62 50.61 -22.30
N PRO A 158 -52.13 51.21 -21.19
CA PRO A 158 -51.50 51.06 -19.88
C PRO A 158 -51.56 49.62 -19.37
N VAL A 159 -52.51 48.80 -19.84
CA VAL A 159 -52.60 47.38 -19.48
C VAL A 159 -51.48 46.59 -20.16
N ASP A 160 -51.21 46.88 -21.44
CA ASP A 160 -50.10 46.24 -22.17
C ASP A 160 -48.75 46.59 -21.56
N GLN A 161 -48.53 47.86 -21.22
CA GLN A 161 -47.26 48.31 -20.62
C GLN A 161 -47.01 47.60 -19.29
N TYR A 162 -48.02 47.54 -18.41
CA TYR A 162 -47.89 46.84 -17.14
C TYR A 162 -47.67 45.33 -17.33
N LEU A 163 -48.36 44.71 -18.29
CA LEU A 163 -48.19 43.28 -18.57
C LEU A 163 -46.78 42.99 -19.13
N ALA A 164 -46.25 43.85 -20.00
CA ALA A 164 -44.88 43.74 -20.49
C ALA A 164 -43.87 43.89 -19.35
N ASP A 165 -44.02 44.92 -18.52
CA ASP A 165 -43.15 45.15 -17.36
C ASP A 165 -43.18 43.96 -16.40
N TYR A 166 -44.35 43.39 -16.17
CA TYR A 166 -44.53 42.21 -15.32
C TYR A 166 -43.84 40.97 -15.91
N VAL A 167 -44.10 40.65 -17.18
CA VAL A 167 -43.52 39.50 -17.89
C VAL A 167 -42.00 39.59 -17.96
N LEU A 168 -41.47 40.79 -18.21
CA LEU A 168 -40.02 41.06 -18.27
C LEU A 168 -39.35 40.97 -16.89
N SER A 169 -40.02 41.45 -15.83
CA SER A 169 -39.45 41.46 -14.47
C SER A 169 -39.54 40.11 -13.76
N HIS A 170 -40.58 39.31 -14.01
CA HIS A 170 -40.84 38.05 -13.31
C HIS A 170 -40.43 36.79 -14.09
N VAL A 171 -39.80 36.95 -15.26
CA VAL A 171 -39.27 35.85 -16.11
C VAL A 171 -40.29 34.73 -16.28
N THR A 172 -41.51 35.08 -16.68
CA THR A 172 -42.54 34.06 -16.92
C THR A 172 -42.17 33.27 -18.18
N THR A 173 -41.93 31.97 -18.04
CA THR A 173 -41.66 31.04 -19.16
C THR A 173 -42.90 30.67 -19.98
N VAL A 174 -44.10 31.06 -19.53
CA VAL A 174 -45.36 30.86 -20.26
C VAL A 174 -45.54 31.99 -21.27
N PRO A 175 -45.76 31.69 -22.57
CA PRO A 175 -45.95 32.71 -23.58
C PRO A 175 -47.25 33.49 -23.35
N VAL A 176 -47.20 34.80 -23.57
CA VAL A 176 -48.36 35.69 -23.46
C VAL A 176 -48.60 36.38 -24.80
N LYS A 177 -49.83 36.31 -25.32
CA LYS A 177 -50.21 36.91 -26.62
C LYS A 177 -51.45 37.78 -26.47
N LYS A 178 -51.43 39.01 -26.98
CA LYS A 178 -52.63 39.85 -27.06
C LYS A 178 -53.55 39.34 -28.16
N ILE A 179 -54.83 39.08 -27.84
CA ILE A 179 -55.86 38.67 -28.81
C ILE A 179 -56.69 39.89 -29.22
N ALA A 180 -57.13 40.68 -28.24
CA ALA A 180 -57.93 41.88 -28.44
C ALA A 180 -57.68 42.89 -27.32
N LYS A 181 -58.35 44.05 -27.36
CA LYS A 181 -58.26 45.02 -26.27
C LYS A 181 -58.74 44.36 -24.97
N ASN A 182 -57.89 44.40 -23.94
CA ASN A 182 -58.12 43.76 -22.63
C ASN A 182 -58.27 42.24 -22.67
N LYS A 183 -57.95 41.56 -23.78
CA LYS A 183 -58.04 40.09 -23.91
C LYS A 183 -56.70 39.50 -24.32
N TYR A 184 -56.20 38.57 -23.53
CA TYR A 184 -54.88 37.96 -23.71
C TYR A 184 -54.98 36.44 -23.63
N LEU A 185 -54.01 35.78 -24.22
CA LEU A 185 -53.77 34.36 -24.11
C LEU A 185 -52.53 34.16 -23.23
N PHE A 186 -52.69 33.51 -22.08
CA PHE A 186 -51.60 33.10 -21.20
C PHE A 186 -51.41 31.58 -21.35
N GLY A 187 -50.40 31.17 -22.13
CA GLY A 187 -50.24 29.78 -22.53
C GLY A 187 -51.40 29.33 -23.42
N THR A 188 -52.28 28.50 -22.87
CA THR A 188 -53.53 28.05 -23.52
C THR A 188 -54.78 28.70 -22.94
N HIS A 189 -54.63 29.57 -21.93
CA HIS A 189 -55.76 30.13 -21.20
C HIS A 189 -56.12 31.52 -21.69
N ASN A 190 -57.39 31.72 -22.08
CA ASN A 190 -57.92 33.03 -22.38
C ASN A 190 -58.18 33.79 -21.08
N ILE A 191 -57.62 34.99 -20.99
CA ILE A 191 -57.77 35.88 -19.84
C ILE A 191 -58.25 37.26 -20.27
N ASP A 192 -59.23 37.78 -19.55
CA ASP A 192 -59.69 39.15 -19.70
C ASP A 192 -59.04 39.99 -18.60
N ILE A 193 -58.27 41.01 -18.97
CA ILE A 193 -57.57 41.86 -18.01
C ILE A 193 -58.30 43.20 -17.91
N VAL A 194 -58.70 43.55 -16.69
CA VAL A 194 -59.47 44.77 -16.40
C VAL A 194 -58.74 45.63 -15.38
N THR A 195 -58.87 46.95 -15.53
CA THR A 195 -58.36 47.92 -14.55
C THR A 195 -59.47 48.27 -13.56
N ASP A 196 -59.19 48.15 -12.28
CA ASP A 196 -60.10 48.56 -11.21
C ASP A 196 -60.18 50.11 -11.12
N ARG A 197 -61.13 50.64 -10.36
CA ARG A 197 -61.30 52.10 -10.12
C ARG A 197 -60.05 52.75 -9.52
N ASN A 198 -59.19 51.97 -8.89
CA ASN A 198 -57.94 52.41 -8.28
C ASN A 198 -56.73 52.28 -9.24
N GLY A 199 -56.94 51.93 -10.51
CA GLY A 199 -55.85 51.74 -11.47
C GLY A 199 -55.13 50.38 -11.38
N ALA A 200 -55.51 49.52 -10.43
CA ALA A 200 -54.91 48.19 -10.27
C ALA A 200 -55.42 47.23 -11.34
N ILE A 201 -54.50 46.47 -11.94
CA ILE A 201 -54.83 45.48 -12.97
C ILE A 201 -55.25 44.16 -12.31
N LYS A 202 -56.39 43.63 -12.77
CA LYS A 202 -56.96 42.37 -12.31
C LYS A 202 -57.31 41.48 -13.49
N VAL A 203 -57.13 40.18 -13.30
CA VAL A 203 -57.54 39.15 -14.25
C VAL A 203 -58.97 38.73 -13.90
N HIS A 204 -59.87 38.85 -14.87
CA HIS A 204 -61.23 38.38 -14.78
C HIS A 204 -61.31 36.92 -15.21
N MET A 205 -61.66 36.07 -14.25
CA MET A 205 -61.76 34.64 -14.43
C MET A 205 -63.16 34.26 -14.98
N LEU A 206 -63.27 33.10 -15.63
CA LEU A 206 -64.55 32.59 -16.17
C LEU A 206 -65.64 32.38 -15.10
N ASN A 207 -65.25 32.19 -13.84
CA ASN A 207 -66.16 32.08 -12.69
C ASN A 207 -66.67 33.44 -12.18
N GLY A 208 -66.25 34.56 -12.78
CA GLY A 208 -66.62 35.92 -12.39
C GLY A 208 -65.78 36.51 -11.24
N GLU A 209 -64.76 35.80 -10.76
CA GLU A 209 -63.85 36.32 -9.75
C GLU A 209 -62.77 37.21 -10.38
N LEU A 210 -62.34 38.23 -9.64
CA LEU A 210 -61.28 39.15 -10.03
C LEU A 210 -60.03 38.87 -9.20
N TRP A 211 -58.97 38.43 -9.87
CA TRP A 211 -57.71 38.02 -9.25
C TRP A 211 -56.63 39.06 -9.57
N SER A 212 -55.64 39.23 -8.69
CA SER A 212 -54.44 39.98 -9.07
C SER A 212 -53.64 39.19 -10.12
N LEU A 213 -52.89 39.89 -10.97
CA LEU A 213 -52.05 39.25 -11.99
C LEU A 213 -51.04 38.26 -11.36
N GLU A 214 -50.46 38.63 -10.22
CA GLU A 214 -49.54 37.78 -9.44
C GLU A 214 -50.22 36.48 -9.00
N GLN A 215 -51.39 36.56 -8.35
CA GLN A 215 -52.13 35.39 -7.89
C GLN A 215 -52.55 34.47 -9.04
N PHE A 216 -52.94 35.04 -10.18
CA PHE A 216 -53.28 34.28 -11.36
C PHE A 216 -52.06 33.50 -11.88
N ILE A 217 -50.93 34.18 -12.05
CA ILE A 217 -49.72 33.57 -12.58
C ILE A 217 -49.21 32.48 -11.63
N ASP A 218 -49.09 32.74 -10.32
CA ASP A 218 -48.63 31.74 -9.36
C ASP A 218 -49.49 30.46 -9.38
N MET A 219 -50.80 30.57 -9.63
CA MET A 219 -51.68 29.41 -9.64
C MET A 219 -51.69 28.66 -10.98
N TYR A 220 -51.52 29.36 -12.10
CA TYR A 220 -51.66 28.77 -13.44
C TYR A 220 -50.33 28.54 -14.17
N HIS A 221 -49.22 29.12 -13.71
CA HIS A 221 -47.92 29.02 -14.38
C HIS A 221 -47.49 27.57 -14.63
N ASP A 222 -47.38 26.77 -13.57
CA ASP A 222 -46.97 25.37 -13.67
C ASP A 222 -47.95 24.51 -14.46
N LYS A 223 -49.26 24.82 -14.36
CA LYS A 223 -50.32 24.10 -15.07
C LYS A 223 -50.25 24.36 -16.58
N GLU A 224 -50.04 25.61 -16.97
CA GLU A 224 -49.90 25.99 -18.38
C GLU A 224 -48.60 25.46 -18.97
N LEU A 225 -47.49 25.45 -18.21
CA LEU A 225 -46.25 24.81 -18.67
C LEU A 225 -46.43 23.31 -18.92
N GLN A 226 -47.11 22.59 -18.02
CA GLN A 226 -47.41 21.17 -18.21
C GLN A 226 -48.27 20.93 -19.46
N LYS A 227 -49.27 21.78 -19.72
CA LYS A 227 -50.08 21.70 -20.94
C LYS A 227 -49.25 21.94 -22.20
N LEU A 228 -48.42 22.98 -22.20
CA LEU A 228 -47.55 23.32 -23.33
C LEU A 228 -46.49 22.24 -23.60
N ASP A 229 -46.03 21.53 -22.56
CA ASP A 229 -45.12 20.41 -22.73
C ASP A 229 -45.83 19.15 -23.26
N ALA A 230 -47.11 18.97 -22.93
CA ALA A 230 -47.93 17.87 -23.46
C ALA A 230 -48.38 18.09 -24.92
N LEU A 231 -48.54 19.35 -25.36
CA LEU A 231 -48.96 19.71 -26.72
C LEU A 231 -47.85 19.54 -27.78
N GLY A 232 -46.58 19.54 -27.38
CA GLY A 232 -45.44 19.39 -28.32
C GLY A 232 -45.31 20.56 -29.32
N ASP A 233 -44.30 20.52 -30.20
CA ASP A 233 -43.91 21.64 -31.07
C ASP A 233 -44.80 21.84 -32.33
N ASN A 234 -45.96 21.17 -32.44
CA ASN A 234 -46.70 21.05 -33.71
C ASN A 234 -48.08 21.72 -33.78
N GLU A 235 -48.56 22.38 -32.74
CA GLU A 235 -49.82 23.13 -32.80
C GLU A 235 -49.55 24.62 -32.60
N GLU A 236 -49.69 25.38 -33.68
CA GLU A 236 -49.91 26.81 -33.63
C GLU A 236 -51.06 27.07 -32.63
N LEU A 237 -50.92 28.07 -31.73
CA LEU A 237 -51.94 28.42 -30.74
C LEU A 237 -53.23 28.86 -31.45
N VAL A 238 -54.07 27.89 -31.82
CA VAL A 238 -55.40 28.12 -32.39
C VAL A 238 -56.34 28.35 -31.22
N VAL A 239 -56.96 29.53 -31.20
CA VAL A 239 -58.04 29.86 -30.26
C VAL A 239 -59.26 29.04 -30.69
N ASP A 240 -59.47 27.87 -30.07
CA ASP A 240 -60.73 27.16 -30.21
C ASP A 240 -61.61 27.47 -29.00
N GLU A 241 -62.64 28.30 -29.20
CA GLU A 241 -63.60 28.75 -28.18
C GLU A 241 -64.48 27.61 -27.63
N LYS A 242 -64.25 26.34 -28.00
CA LYS A 242 -65.15 25.21 -27.69
C LYS A 242 -64.58 24.07 -26.85
N ASP A 243 -63.29 24.06 -26.50
CA ASP A 243 -62.65 22.84 -25.97
C ASP A 243 -62.31 22.84 -24.46
N ASP A 244 -62.95 23.70 -23.66
CA ASP A 244 -62.81 23.67 -22.19
C ASP A 244 -63.36 22.38 -21.52
N TYR A 245 -64.14 21.55 -22.24
CA TYR A 245 -64.81 20.37 -21.65
C TYR A 245 -64.20 19.01 -22.00
N LYS A 246 -63.25 18.91 -22.96
CA LYS A 246 -62.73 17.59 -23.39
C LYS A 246 -61.52 17.07 -22.60
N TYR A 247 -60.83 17.92 -21.84
CA TYR A 247 -59.60 17.52 -21.17
C TYR A 247 -59.79 16.69 -19.88
N GLN A 248 -60.99 16.64 -19.31
CA GLN A 248 -61.25 15.78 -18.14
C GLN A 248 -61.29 14.28 -18.49
N GLU A 249 -61.47 13.91 -19.75
CA GLU A 249 -61.61 12.51 -20.16
C GLU A 249 -60.25 11.82 -20.39
N ASN A 250 -59.22 12.57 -20.84
CA ASN A 250 -57.88 12.01 -21.07
C ASN A 250 -57.08 11.74 -19.78
N ILE A 251 -57.36 12.49 -18.69
CA ILE A 251 -56.75 12.20 -17.38
C ILE A 251 -57.35 10.91 -16.75
N ARG A 252 -58.60 10.56 -17.08
CA ARG A 252 -59.23 9.30 -16.63
C ARG A 252 -58.70 8.07 -17.37
N LEU A 253 -58.28 8.21 -18.64
CA LEU A 253 -57.86 7.07 -19.47
C LEU A 253 -56.41 6.62 -19.22
N HIS A 254 -55.56 7.45 -18.61
CA HIS A 254 -54.17 7.10 -18.32
C HIS A 254 -53.84 6.85 -16.84
N GLY A 255 -54.82 6.93 -15.94
CA GLY A 255 -54.66 6.65 -14.51
C GLY A 255 -54.70 5.18 -14.09
N ASN A 256 -54.78 4.22 -15.02
CA ASN A 256 -54.99 2.81 -14.68
C ASN A 256 -54.01 1.85 -15.36
N LYS A 257 -52.74 1.92 -14.98
CA LYS A 257 -51.82 0.78 -15.04
C LYS A 257 -51.03 0.72 -13.73
N GLY A 258 -51.61 0.00 -12.77
CA GLY A 258 -50.95 -0.36 -11.52
C GLY A 258 -49.71 -1.22 -11.79
N GLY A 259 -48.57 -0.74 -11.31
CA GLY A 259 -47.40 -1.57 -11.02
C GLY A 259 -47.37 -1.82 -9.52
N ASN A 260 -47.83 -2.99 -9.12
CA ASN A 260 -47.82 -3.48 -7.75
C ASN A 260 -46.38 -3.89 -7.40
N TYR A 261 -45.61 -3.00 -6.76
CA TYR A 261 -44.35 -3.37 -6.12
C TYR A 261 -44.59 -3.52 -4.62
N GLN A 262 -44.76 -4.77 -4.18
CA GLN A 262 -44.67 -5.14 -2.77
C GLN A 262 -43.27 -4.79 -2.27
N TYR A 263 -43.21 -3.93 -1.25
CA TYR A 263 -42.02 -3.79 -0.42
C TYR A 263 -41.99 -4.97 0.56
N GLU A 264 -41.23 -6.01 0.22
CA GLU A 264 -40.77 -6.97 1.22
C GLU A 264 -39.63 -6.33 2.01
N TYR A 265 -39.90 -6.01 3.27
CA TYR A 265 -38.88 -5.69 4.25
C TYR A 265 -38.14 -6.98 4.60
N ALA A 266 -36.98 -7.20 3.99
CA ALA A 266 -35.99 -8.12 4.52
C ALA A 266 -35.32 -7.44 5.72
N ASP A 267 -35.74 -7.91 6.90
CA ASP A 267 -35.09 -7.74 8.19
C ASP A 267 -33.73 -8.46 8.16
N ASP A 268 -32.65 -7.70 7.99
CA ASP A 268 -31.29 -8.16 8.31
C ASP A 268 -30.71 -7.26 9.42
N SER A 269 -31.14 -7.60 10.63
CA SER A 269 -30.41 -7.32 11.85
C SER A 269 -29.04 -8.02 11.87
N ARG A 270 -28.03 -7.33 12.43
CA ARG A 270 -26.71 -7.80 12.93
C ARG A 270 -25.53 -7.88 11.93
N MET A 271 -24.59 -6.95 12.07
CA MET A 271 -23.38 -7.11 12.91
C MET A 271 -22.58 -5.80 12.85
N GLY A 272 -22.79 -4.92 13.84
CA GLY A 272 -21.93 -3.76 14.07
C GLY A 272 -20.73 -4.20 14.91
N GLU A 273 -19.62 -4.53 14.27
CA GLU A 273 -18.31 -4.59 14.94
C GLU A 273 -17.70 -3.19 14.94
N THR A 274 -17.67 -2.60 16.14
CA THR A 274 -16.96 -1.36 16.44
C THR A 274 -15.46 -1.59 16.41
N PHE A 275 -14.83 -1.26 15.28
CA PHE A 275 -13.38 -1.20 15.15
C PHE A 275 -12.86 0.08 15.85
N HIS A 276 -12.43 -0.03 17.10
CA HIS A 276 -11.69 1.03 17.80
C HIS A 276 -10.19 0.82 17.54
N GLY A 277 -9.70 1.42 16.45
CA GLY A 277 -8.27 1.65 16.25
C GLY A 277 -7.86 2.88 17.04
N HIS A 278 -7.26 2.68 18.21
CA HIS A 278 -6.49 3.72 18.89
C HIS A 278 -5.01 3.48 18.60
N ASP A 279 -4.48 4.33 17.72
CA ASP A 279 -3.07 4.59 17.56
C ASP A 279 -2.52 5.22 18.84
N ASP A 280 -1.54 4.57 19.47
CA ASP A 280 -0.61 5.21 20.40
C ASP A 280 0.82 4.82 20.03
N TYR A 281 1.32 5.51 19.01
CA TYR A 281 2.76 5.73 18.84
C TYR A 281 3.23 6.73 19.90
N ARG A 282 4.01 6.28 20.89
CA ARG A 282 4.81 7.22 21.70
C ARG A 282 6.20 6.68 22.00
N ALA A 283 7.13 7.17 21.18
CA ALA A 283 8.51 7.56 21.46
C ALA A 283 9.33 6.68 22.42
N SER A 284 10.21 5.85 21.85
CA SER A 284 11.44 5.44 22.51
C SER A 284 12.41 6.63 22.55
N GLU A 285 12.66 7.12 23.77
CA GLU A 285 13.69 8.11 24.04
C GLU A 285 15.08 7.52 23.73
N PHE A 286 15.70 8.10 22.69
CA PHE A 286 17.14 8.11 22.51
C PHE A 286 17.74 9.06 23.55
N ASP A 287 18.33 8.54 24.62
CA ASP A 287 19.26 9.33 25.43
C ASP A 287 20.70 9.08 24.97
N ARG A 288 21.33 10.16 24.54
CA ARG A 288 22.72 10.23 24.09
C ARG A 288 23.56 10.73 25.24
N GLY A 289 24.47 9.88 25.69
CA GLY A 289 25.85 10.26 26.02
C GLY A 289 26.04 11.26 27.17
N SER A 290 26.51 10.75 28.30
CA SER A 290 27.32 11.54 29.21
C SER A 290 28.78 11.09 29.14
N ARG A 291 29.62 12.05 28.73
CA ARG A 291 31.07 12.04 28.82
C ARG A 291 31.50 12.43 30.25
N ARG A 292 32.68 11.92 30.62
CA ARG A 292 33.75 12.50 31.48
C ARG A 292 33.88 12.09 32.95
N SER A 293 35.13 11.68 33.22
CA SER A 293 36.00 11.96 34.38
C SER A 293 35.62 11.43 35.77
N ASN A 294 36.34 10.41 36.23
CA ASN A 294 37.61 10.55 36.97
C ASN A 294 38.46 9.27 36.82
#